data_AF-A0ABD5QHA2-F1
#
_entry.id   AF-A0ABD5QHA2-F1
#
_cell.length_a   1.000
_cell.length_b   1.000
_cell.length_c   1.000
_cell.angle_alpha   90.00
_cell.angle_beta   90.00
_cell.angle_gamma   90.00
#
_symmetry.space_group_name_H-M   'P 1'
#
loop_
_entity.id
_entity.type
_entity.pdbx_description
1 polymer ?
#
loop_
_entity_poly.entity_id
_entity_poly.type
_entity_poly.pdbx_seq_one_letter_code
_entity_poly.pdbx_strand_id
1 'polypeptide(L)'
;MTRTGEGSAGAVRDRKAIWAWRLAVLAPLVVPLVAVRTTSATLVFPWGMVALEGFYVTTLPEYLSATAGLPRYLRMWPVGTACYVLGAVWAAGERLGADPRVAAGLFALAALAAGWMAWGLAAEPTRSAVPVGSVLLGGLAGWAYLNGRER
;
A
#
# COMPACT_ATOMS: atom_id res chain seq x y z
N MET A 1 -19.17 -0.36 -44.23
CA MET A 1 -18.35 -1.44 -43.63
C MET A 1 -17.16 -0.83 -42.90
N THR A 2 -17.29 -0.40 -41.64
CA THR A 2 -16.17 0.15 -40.83
C THR A 2 -16.41 0.06 -39.31
N ARG A 3 -17.20 -0.91 -38.82
CA ARG A 3 -17.56 -1.00 -37.37
C ARG A 3 -16.75 -2.03 -36.56
N THR A 4 -15.85 -2.79 -37.20
CA THR A 4 -15.12 -3.90 -36.56
C THR A 4 -13.80 -3.50 -35.89
N GLY A 5 -13.26 -2.31 -36.16
CA GLY A 5 -12.00 -1.83 -35.57
C GLY A 5 -12.13 -1.20 -34.17
N GLU A 6 -13.20 -0.43 -33.93
CA GLU A 6 -13.40 0.29 -32.65
C GLU A 6 -13.68 -0.65 -31.47
N GLY A 7 -14.43 -1.74 -31.70
CA GLY A 7 -14.78 -2.70 -30.64
C GLY A 7 -13.57 -3.46 -30.08
N SER A 8 -12.64 -3.86 -30.96
CA SER A 8 -11.41 -4.55 -30.56
C SER A 8 -10.42 -3.62 -29.86
N ALA A 9 -10.31 -2.38 -30.34
CA ALA A 9 -9.46 -1.37 -29.71
C ALA A 9 -9.95 -0.99 -28.31
N GLY A 10 -11.27 -0.87 -28.11
CA GLY A 10 -11.89 -0.64 -26.81
C GLY A 10 -11.61 -1.77 -25.82
N ALA A 11 -11.90 -3.01 -26.21
CA ALA A 11 -11.70 -4.18 -25.34
C ALA A 11 -10.25 -4.38 -24.89
N VAL A 12 -9.27 -4.04 -25.74
CA VAL A 12 -7.84 -4.09 -25.39
C VAL A 12 -7.48 -3.00 -24.38
N ARG A 13 -8.00 -1.78 -24.55
CA ARG A 13 -7.78 -0.66 -23.62
C ARG A 13 -8.36 -0.98 -22.24
N ASP A 14 -9.56 -1.53 -22.18
CA ASP A 14 -10.23 -1.90 -20.93
C ASP A 14 -9.46 -3.00 -20.19
N ARG A 15 -8.95 -4.00 -20.93
CA ARG A 15 -8.12 -5.06 -20.37
C ARG A 15 -6.82 -4.50 -19.77
N LYS A 16 -6.14 -3.59 -20.48
CA LYS A 16 -4.90 -2.95 -19.97
C LYS A 16 -5.16 -2.15 -18.69
N ALA A 17 -6.27 -1.41 -18.63
CA ALA A 17 -6.64 -0.64 -17.44
C ALA A 17 -6.88 -1.56 -16.23
N ILE A 18 -7.56 -2.70 -16.41
CA ILE A 18 -7.79 -3.69 -15.35
C ILE A 18 -6.46 -4.26 -14.83
N TRP A 19 -5.53 -4.59 -15.73
CA TRP A 19 -4.21 -5.08 -15.33
C TRP A 19 -3.39 -4.03 -14.62
N ALA A 20 -3.38 -2.79 -15.12
CA ALA A 20 -2.68 -1.68 -14.47
C ALA A 20 -3.20 -1.44 -13.05
N TRP A 21 -4.53 -1.47 -12.86
CA TRP A 21 -5.16 -1.38 -11.55
C TRP A 21 -4.72 -2.51 -10.61
N ARG A 22 -4.80 -3.76 -11.08
CA ARG A 22 -4.38 -4.94 -10.28
C ARG A 22 -2.90 -4.87 -9.89
N LEU A 23 -2.03 -4.48 -10.83
CA LEU A 23 -0.61 -4.31 -10.56
C LEU A 23 -0.37 -3.19 -9.56
N ALA A 24 -1.09 -2.07 -9.65
CA ALA A 24 -0.99 -0.96 -8.72
C ALA A 24 -1.45 -1.35 -7.30
N VAL A 25 -2.55 -2.11 -7.19
CA VAL A 25 -3.04 -2.64 -5.90
C VAL A 25 -2.03 -3.61 -5.28
N LEU A 26 -1.34 -4.42 -6.09
CA LEU A 26 -0.35 -5.39 -5.58
C LEU A 26 1.04 -4.79 -5.34
N ALA A 27 1.35 -3.64 -5.93
CA ALA A 27 2.67 -3.00 -5.85
C ALA A 27 3.19 -2.81 -4.41
N PRO A 28 2.38 -2.45 -3.40
CA PRO A 28 2.86 -2.32 -2.02
C PRO A 28 3.38 -3.62 -1.39
N LEU A 29 3.12 -4.80 -1.97
CA LEU A 29 3.72 -6.05 -1.49
C LEU A 29 5.22 -6.14 -1.79
N VAL A 30 5.67 -5.45 -2.85
CA VAL A 30 7.06 -5.49 -3.33
C VAL A 30 7.75 -4.14 -3.15
N VAL A 31 6.98 -3.05 -3.07
CA VAL A 31 7.48 -1.71 -2.79
C VAL A 31 7.40 -1.45 -1.28
N PRO A 32 8.49 -1.04 -0.63
CA PRO A 32 8.46 -0.77 0.81
C PRO A 32 7.51 0.39 1.14
N LEU A 33 6.73 0.21 2.20
CA LEU A 33 5.89 1.24 2.80
C LEU A 33 6.74 2.37 3.36
N VAL A 34 7.78 2.02 4.10
CA VAL A 34 8.72 2.97 4.72
C VAL A 34 10.14 2.43 4.53
N ALA A 35 11.04 3.27 4.04
CA ALA A 35 12.46 2.98 4.03
C ALA A 35 13.12 3.75 5.18
N VAL A 36 13.72 3.03 6.12
CA VAL A 36 14.39 3.60 7.29
C VAL A 36 15.89 3.47 7.09
N ARG A 37 16.64 4.53 7.36
CA ARG A 37 18.10 4.53 7.34
C ARG A 37 18.61 5.09 8.66
N THR A 38 19.37 4.25 9.36
CA THR A 38 20.13 4.61 10.56
C THR A 38 21.62 4.46 10.22
N THR A 39 22.38 3.62 10.92
CA THR A 39 23.67 3.09 10.47
C THR A 39 23.49 2.11 9.30
N SER A 40 22.35 1.42 9.27
CA SER A 40 21.96 0.44 8.26
C SER A 40 20.56 0.73 7.72
N ALA A 41 20.25 0.21 6.53
CA ALA A 41 18.96 0.41 5.90
C ALA A 41 17.99 -0.74 6.21
N THR A 42 16.78 -0.38 6.62
CA THR A 42 15.67 -1.31 6.90
C THR A 42 14.47 -0.92 6.04
N LEU A 43 13.94 -1.89 5.32
CA LEU A 43 12.78 -1.73 4.45
C LEU A 43 11.56 -2.34 5.12
N VAL A 44 10.50 -1.54 5.28
CA VAL A 44 9.25 -1.98 5.91
C VAL A 44 8.23 -2.25 4.81
N PHE A 45 7.76 -3.49 4.71
CA PHE A 45 6.71 -3.93 3.79
C PHE A 45 5.41 -4.21 4.57
N PRO A 46 4.26 -4.38 3.90
CA PRO A 46 3.03 -4.77 4.59
C PRO A 46 3.14 -6.13 5.28
N TRP A 47 3.96 -7.04 4.76
CA TRP A 47 4.07 -8.41 5.29
C TRP A 47 5.22 -8.61 6.28
N GLY A 48 6.21 -7.72 6.29
CA GLY A 48 7.41 -7.88 7.12
C GLY A 48 8.39 -6.72 6.96
N MET A 49 9.45 -6.74 7.76
CA MET A 49 10.57 -5.82 7.67
C MET A 49 11.80 -6.58 7.19
N VAL A 50 12.61 -5.94 6.36
CA VAL A 50 13.87 -6.47 5.85
C VAL A 50 15.00 -5.56 6.31
N ALA A 51 15.83 -6.05 7.21
CA ALA A 51 17.08 -5.39 7.58
C ALA A 51 18.15 -5.77 6.54
N LEU A 52 18.71 -4.77 5.85
CA LEU A 52 19.77 -5.01 4.86
C LEU A 52 21.11 -5.33 5.52
N GLU A 53 21.27 -4.98 6.79
CA GLU A 53 22.38 -5.46 7.61
C GLU A 53 22.13 -6.93 7.98
N GLY A 54 22.99 -7.83 7.51
CA GLY A 54 22.86 -9.27 7.76
C GLY A 54 21.71 -9.97 7.01
N PHE A 55 20.96 -9.25 6.15
CA PHE A 55 19.83 -9.78 5.37
C PHE A 55 18.80 -10.53 6.22
N TYR A 56 18.42 -9.95 7.37
CA TYR A 56 17.42 -10.53 8.25
C TYR A 56 16.01 -10.07 7.89
N VAL A 57 15.06 -10.99 7.89
CA VAL A 57 13.64 -10.71 7.61
C VAL A 57 12.84 -10.97 8.88
N THR A 58 12.14 -9.94 9.35
CA THR A 58 11.21 -10.03 10.49
C THR A 58 9.79 -9.99 9.95
N THR A 59 9.06 -11.08 10.06
CA THR A 59 7.67 -11.14 9.57
C THR A 59 6.71 -10.42 10.52
N LEU A 60 5.55 -10.01 10.02
CA LEU A 60 4.53 -9.35 10.83
C LEU A 60 4.07 -10.18 12.05
N PRO A 61 3.84 -11.51 11.97
CA PRO A 61 3.49 -12.31 13.14
C PRO A 61 4.62 -12.39 14.17
N GLU A 62 5.87 -12.55 13.73
CA GLU A 62 7.05 -12.54 14.61
C GLU A 62 7.16 -11.20 15.34
N TYR A 63 7.02 -10.10 14.61
CA TYR A 63 7.00 -8.76 15.18
C TYR A 63 5.89 -8.62 16.22
N LEU A 64 4.66 -9.03 15.91
CA LEU A 64 3.52 -8.95 16.83
C LEU A 64 3.72 -9.82 18.08
N SER A 65 4.31 -11.01 17.94
CA SER A 65 4.60 -11.90 19.06
C SER A 65 5.69 -11.35 19.99
N ALA A 66 6.65 -10.61 19.45
CA ALA A 66 7.70 -9.93 20.21
C ALA A 66 7.22 -8.60 20.84
N THR A 67 6.03 -8.11 20.49
CA THR A 67 5.55 -6.80 20.93
C THR A 67 4.71 -6.80 22.22
N ALA A 68 5.38 -6.72 23.38
CA ALA A 68 4.79 -6.14 24.59
C ALA A 68 5.41 -4.76 24.86
N GLY A 69 4.65 -3.67 24.69
CA GLY A 69 5.07 -2.33 25.13
C GLY A 69 5.66 -1.37 24.08
N LEU A 70 5.55 -1.64 22.77
CA LEU A 70 6.14 -0.75 21.76
C LEU A 70 5.50 0.66 21.70
N PRO A 71 6.28 1.70 21.37
CA PRO A 71 5.80 3.05 21.08
C PRO A 71 4.63 3.07 20.08
N ARG A 72 3.70 4.03 20.23
CA ARG A 72 2.47 4.11 19.40
C ARG A 72 2.74 4.15 17.89
N TYR A 73 3.82 4.81 17.44
CA TYR A 73 4.15 4.91 16.01
C TYR A 73 4.53 3.55 15.39
N LEU A 74 5.11 2.65 16.18
CA LEU A 74 5.46 1.28 15.75
C LEU A 74 4.24 0.35 15.68
N ARG A 75 3.13 0.69 16.35
CA ARG A 75 1.85 -0.03 16.25
C ARG A 75 1.03 0.38 15.04
N MET A 76 1.33 1.50 14.40
CA MET A 76 0.59 1.94 13.21
C MET A 76 0.90 1.11 11.97
N TRP A 77 2.04 0.43 11.93
CA TRP A 77 2.41 -0.45 10.82
C TRP A 77 1.43 -1.64 10.63
N PRO A 78 1.12 -2.44 11.68
CA PRO A 78 0.07 -3.47 11.58
C PRO A 78 -1.30 -2.91 11.18
N VAL A 79 -1.67 -1.74 11.70
CA VAL A 79 -2.96 -1.09 11.37
C VAL A 79 -3.00 -0.68 9.90
N GLY A 80 -1.97 0.00 9.41
CA GLY A 80 -1.86 0.40 8.01
C GLY A 80 -1.84 -0.80 7.07
N THR A 81 -1.17 -1.89 7.47
CA THR A 81 -1.20 -3.17 6.75
C THR A 81 -2.60 -3.74 6.69
N ALA A 82 -3.32 -3.78 7.81
CA ALA A 82 -4.69 -4.29 7.84
C ALA A 82 -5.61 -3.45 6.94
N CYS A 83 -5.50 -2.12 6.99
CA CYS A 83 -6.25 -1.23 6.08
C CYS A 83 -5.92 -1.50 4.62
N TYR A 84 -4.64 -1.68 4.27
CA TYR A 84 -4.22 -2.01 2.91
C TYR A 84 -4.80 -3.36 2.44
N VAL A 85 -4.70 -4.41 3.26
CA VAL A 85 -5.24 -5.74 2.92
C VAL A 85 -6.75 -5.68 2.72
N LEU A 86 -7.48 -5.02 3.62
CA LEU A 86 -8.91 -4.82 3.49
C LEU A 86 -9.25 -4.03 2.21
N GLY A 87 -8.49 -2.98 1.90
CA GLY A 87 -8.67 -2.19 0.68
C GLY A 87 -8.44 -3.01 -0.58
N ALA A 88 -7.40 -3.86 -0.60
CA ALA A 88 -7.09 -4.75 -1.71
C ALA A 88 -8.17 -5.84 -1.91
N VAL A 89 -8.67 -6.43 -0.82
CA VAL A 89 -9.78 -7.40 -0.86
C VAL A 89 -11.06 -6.72 -1.36
N TRP A 90 -11.36 -5.52 -0.88
CA TRP A 90 -12.52 -4.75 -1.31
C TRP A 90 -12.44 -4.39 -2.80
N ALA A 91 -11.27 -3.96 -3.26
CA ALA A 91 -11.01 -3.68 -4.67
C ALA A 91 -11.15 -4.94 -5.56
N ALA A 92 -10.82 -6.13 -5.05
CA ALA A 92 -11.06 -7.38 -5.78
C ALA A 92 -12.56 -7.72 -5.87
N GLY A 93 -13.35 -7.31 -4.87
CA GLY A 93 -14.81 -7.45 -4.80
C GLY A 93 -15.60 -6.51 -5.71
N GLU A 94 -14.94 -5.63 -6.47
CA GLU A 94 -15.60 -4.67 -7.37
C GLU A 94 -16.55 -5.34 -8.38
N ARG A 95 -16.21 -6.55 -8.85
CA ARG A 95 -17.09 -7.35 -9.74
C ARG A 95 -18.38 -7.84 -9.08
N LEU A 96 -18.45 -7.77 -7.74
CA LEU A 96 -19.61 -8.12 -6.94
C LEU A 96 -20.43 -6.88 -6.52
N GLY A 97 -20.10 -5.70 -7.05
CA GLY A 97 -20.80 -4.45 -6.74
C GLY A 97 -20.24 -3.67 -5.54
N ALA A 98 -19.01 -3.98 -5.11
CA ALA A 98 -18.37 -3.27 -4.01
C ALA A 98 -18.09 -1.79 -4.37
N ASP A 99 -18.43 -0.87 -3.46
CA ASP A 99 -18.23 0.58 -3.67
C ASP A 99 -16.72 0.94 -3.71
N PRO A 100 -16.19 1.46 -4.83
CA PRO A 100 -14.77 1.83 -4.95
C PRO A 100 -14.30 2.87 -3.92
N ARG A 101 -15.22 3.68 -3.38
CA ARG A 101 -14.92 4.72 -2.39
C ARG A 101 -14.46 4.14 -1.05
N VAL A 102 -14.94 2.94 -0.70
CA VAL A 102 -14.49 2.24 0.51
C VAL A 102 -13.05 1.79 0.36
N ALA A 103 -12.67 1.22 -0.79
CA ALA A 103 -11.27 0.89 -1.08
C ALA A 103 -10.39 2.16 -1.06
N ALA A 104 -10.88 3.26 -1.64
CA ALA A 104 -10.18 4.55 -1.59
C ALA A 104 -9.93 5.02 -0.15
N GLY A 105 -10.94 4.97 0.72
CA GLY A 105 -10.80 5.34 2.13
C GLY A 105 -9.82 4.43 2.88
N LEU A 106 -9.86 3.13 2.62
CA LEU A 106 -8.94 2.16 3.22
C LEU A 106 -7.48 2.39 2.79
N PHE A 107 -7.23 2.68 1.51
CA PHE A 107 -5.90 3.03 1.03
C PHE A 107 -5.42 4.37 1.58
N ALA A 108 -6.31 5.36 1.74
CA ALA A 108 -5.96 6.63 2.37
C ALA A 108 -5.56 6.46 3.85
N LEU A 109 -6.31 5.64 4.60
CA LEU A 109 -5.95 5.31 5.99
C LEU A 109 -4.61 4.57 6.09
N ALA A 110 -4.36 3.63 5.18
CA ALA A 110 -3.08 2.93 5.09
C ALA A 110 -1.92 3.90 4.78
N ALA A 111 -2.13 4.86 3.88
CA ALA A 111 -1.15 5.90 3.55
C ALA A 111 -0.81 6.79 4.76
N LEU A 112 -1.84 7.22 5.51
CA LEU A 112 -1.69 8.01 6.73
C LEU A 112 -0.94 7.25 7.83
N ALA A 113 -1.27 5.97 8.02
CA ALA A 113 -0.59 5.13 9.01
C ALA A 113 0.91 4.95 8.68
N ALA A 114 1.25 4.70 7.41
CA ALA A 114 2.65 4.64 6.96
C ALA A 114 3.36 5.99 7.10
N GLY A 115 2.66 7.10 6.85
CA GLY A 115 3.22 8.46 6.96
C GLY A 115 3.51 8.82 8.41
N TRP A 116 2.60 8.48 9.33
CA TRP A 116 2.79 8.69 10.76
C TRP A 116 3.94 7.85 11.32
N MET A 117 4.09 6.60 10.88
CA MET A 117 5.23 5.75 11.23
C MET A 117 6.54 6.40 10.77
N ALA A 118 6.62 6.82 9.50
CA ALA A 118 7.82 7.46 8.96
C ALA A 118 8.15 8.75 9.72
N TRP A 119 7.15 9.57 10.04
CA TRP A 119 7.37 10.78 10.82
C TRP A 119 7.88 10.48 12.24
N GLY A 120 7.29 9.50 12.93
CA GLY A 120 7.75 9.07 14.25
C GLY A 120 9.19 8.56 14.24
N LEU A 121 9.60 7.88 13.16
CA LEU A 121 10.97 7.40 12.98
C LEU A 121 11.94 8.52 12.59
N ALA A 122 11.50 9.49 11.78
CA ALA A 122 12.32 10.64 11.37
C ALA A 122 12.49 11.69 12.47
N ALA A 123 11.66 11.65 13.52
CA ALA A 123 11.79 12.52 14.70
C ALA A 123 13.03 12.15 15.56
N GLU A 124 13.62 10.98 15.35
CA GLU A 124 14.82 10.54 16.04
C GLU A 124 16.08 11.09 15.33
N PRO A 125 17.00 11.78 16.02
CA PRO A 125 18.11 12.51 15.39
C PRO A 125 19.05 11.66 14.53
N THR A 126 19.12 10.35 14.81
CA THR A 126 20.01 9.39 14.16
C THR A 126 19.33 8.58 13.07
N ARG A 127 18.06 8.89 12.73
CA ARG A 127 17.23 8.11 11.82
C ARG A 127 16.63 9.01 10.75
N SER A 128 16.71 8.56 9.50
CA SER A 128 15.91 9.10 8.41
C SER A 128 14.90 8.06 7.95
N ALA A 129 13.67 8.49 7.70
CA ALA A 129 12.61 7.60 7.23
C ALA A 129 11.91 8.24 6.03
N VAL A 130 11.84 7.49 4.93
CA VAL A 130 11.22 7.92 3.68
C VAL A 130 9.90 7.16 3.51
N PRO A 131 8.74 7.85 3.50
CA PRO A 131 7.42 7.23 3.40
C PRO A 131 7.05 6.88 1.95
N VAL A 132 7.83 5.99 1.32
CA VAL A 132 7.68 5.63 -0.10
C VAL A 132 6.29 5.08 -0.40
N GLY A 133 5.78 4.17 0.42
CA GLY A 133 4.46 3.59 0.21
C GLY A 133 3.30 4.48 0.62
N SER A 134 3.50 5.51 1.45
CA SER A 134 2.43 6.50 1.69
C SER A 134 2.05 7.23 0.42
N VAL A 135 3.03 7.62 -0.40
CA VAL A 135 2.79 8.28 -1.68
C VAL A 135 2.09 7.32 -2.64
N LEU A 136 2.55 6.07 -2.70
CA LEU A 136 1.94 5.03 -3.54
C LEU A 136 0.47 4.76 -3.14
N LEU A 137 0.21 4.55 -1.86
CA LEU A 137 -1.13 4.28 -1.33
C LEU A 137 -2.05 5.48 -1.45
N GLY A 138 -1.53 6.70 -1.25
CA GLY A 138 -2.29 7.93 -1.49
C GLY A 138 -2.67 8.11 -2.95
N GLY A 139 -1.75 7.81 -3.87
CA GLY A 139 -2.03 7.76 -5.32
C GLY A 139 -3.10 6.72 -5.66
N LEU A 140 -3.02 5.53 -5.06
CA LEU A 140 -4.01 4.46 -5.24
C LEU A 140 -5.39 4.88 -4.71
N ALA A 141 -5.44 5.56 -3.56
CA ALA A 141 -6.67 6.10 -3.00
C ALA A 141 -7.31 7.14 -3.94
N GLY A 142 -6.50 8.08 -4.46
CA GLY A 142 -6.96 9.06 -5.43
C GLY A 142 -7.49 8.42 -6.71
N TRP A 143 -6.76 7.45 -7.27
CA TRP A 143 -7.18 6.74 -8.47
C TRP A 143 -8.49 5.95 -8.26
N ALA A 144 -8.61 5.23 -7.14
CA ALA A 144 -9.83 4.52 -6.77
C ALA A 144 -11.05 5.46 -6.64
N TYR A 145 -10.85 6.60 -5.98
CA TYR A 145 -11.90 7.60 -5.79
C TYR A 145 -12.36 8.22 -7.11
N LEU A 146 -11.42 8.56 -7.99
CA LEU A 146 -11.72 9.11 -9.31
C LEU A 146 -12.49 8.11 -10.18
N ASN A 147 -12.06 6.84 -10.22
CA ASN A 147 -12.78 5.79 -10.97
C ASN A 147 -14.19 5.53 -10.39
N GLY A 148 -14.36 5.67 -9.07
CA GLY A 148 -15.67 5.56 -8.41
C GLY A 148 -16.56 6.80 -8.52
N ARG A 149 -16.08 7.90 -9.11
CA ARG A 149 -16.89 9.08 -9.45
C ARG A 149 -17.54 8.99 -10.82
N GLU A 150 -16.95 8.23 -11.74
CA GLU A 150 -17.41 8.13 -13.13
C GLU A 150 -18.44 7.00 -13.35
N ARG A 151 -18.80 6.27 -12.29
CA ARG A 151 -19.85 5.24 -12.27
C ARG A 151 -21.06 5.72 -11.50
#